data_AF-A0A8J2SC81-F1
#
_entry.id   AF-A0A8J2SC81-F1
#
_cell.length_a   1.000
_cell.length_b   1.000
_cell.length_c   1.000
_cell.angle_alpha   90.00
_cell.angle_beta   90.00
_cell.angle_gamma   90.00
#
_symmetry.space_group_name_H-M   'P 1'
#
loop_
_entity.id
_entity.type
_entity.pdbx_description
1 polymer ?
#
loop_
_entity_poly.entity_id
_entity_poly.type
_entity_poly.pdbx_seq_one_letter_code
_entity_poly.pdbx_strand_id
1 'polypeptide(L)'
;MSHAILGTPAAEVRKLQNLVDDGRRLRAQLRRVARALDKADPRERTAARAGLDTIARRGRGWSRENRALLVSLVIHYYPPDRLAGLPRELLEDAVLANLDVKNLAAMAAVSRAARRAASSDAAWRPQYARRFGAADDASEHFDFGASLRESFRQRLGDPAPGDRVEIAWRGRFRLEGLEVYRGLAWWAAEVVEKRDAAAAAAAAPDCPLDDRRARKYKVHYVHWDARWDEWVARDQLRWPVPEGRTGVVASGDDVEVWCSGSAVPGAWLRAVVTAVEGELYCVGDVASSGRLWVRRDRVRLIQRKQDRAPRAPKRLQPCRMLFALARATTAAVRARLASHSNTR
;
A
#
# COMPACT_ATOMS: atom_id res chain seq x y z
N MET A 1 -11.14 35.16 34.40
CA MET A 1 -11.08 34.01 33.47
C MET A 1 -11.55 34.48 32.10
N SER A 2 -10.62 34.84 31.20
CA SER A 2 -10.98 35.32 29.87
C SER A 2 -11.24 34.13 28.95
N HIS A 3 -12.52 33.85 28.66
CA HIS A 3 -12.87 32.97 27.56
C HIS A 3 -12.39 33.63 26.27
N ALA A 4 -11.38 33.03 25.62
CA ALA A 4 -10.98 33.42 24.28
C ALA A 4 -12.19 33.23 23.35
N ILE A 5 -12.82 34.34 22.95
CA ILE A 5 -13.89 34.35 21.96
C ILE A 5 -13.26 33.84 20.67
N LEU A 6 -13.53 32.57 20.35
CA LEU A 6 -13.25 32.04 19.03
C LEU A 6 -14.13 32.84 18.07
N GLY A 7 -13.51 33.64 17.19
CA GLY A 7 -14.22 34.34 16.14
C GLY A 7 -15.01 33.35 15.27
N THR A 8 -16.04 33.84 14.57
CA THR A 8 -16.87 32.96 13.73
C THR A 8 -16.01 32.18 12.74
N PRO A 9 -16.37 30.93 12.39
CA PRO A 9 -15.57 30.10 11.48
C PRO A 9 -15.28 30.81 10.15
N ALA A 10 -16.25 31.57 9.63
CA ALA A 10 -16.09 32.35 8.41
C ALA A 10 -15.04 33.47 8.55
N ALA A 11 -14.96 34.14 9.70
CA ALA A 11 -13.95 35.15 9.96
C ALA A 11 -12.55 34.54 10.07
N GLU A 12 -12.42 33.37 10.70
CA GLU A 12 -11.14 32.65 10.79
C GLU A 12 -10.66 32.13 9.43
N VAL A 13 -11.57 31.68 8.57
CA VAL A 13 -11.24 31.30 7.18
C VAL A 13 -10.79 32.50 6.35
N ARG A 14 -11.33 33.71 6.56
CA ARG A 14 -10.80 34.94 5.93
C ARG A 14 -9.40 35.29 6.42
N LYS A 15 -9.09 35.07 7.69
CA LYS A 15 -7.73 35.27 8.22
C LYS A 15 -6.73 34.33 7.54
N LEU A 16 -7.10 33.07 7.34
CA LEU A 16 -6.30 32.08 6.62
C LEU A 16 -5.97 32.52 5.17
N GLN A 17 -6.91 33.16 4.48
CA GLN A 17 -6.68 33.65 3.10
C GLN A 17 -5.56 34.69 3.02
N ASN A 18 -5.29 35.41 4.10
CA ASN A 18 -4.27 36.45 4.19
C ASN A 18 -2.92 35.93 4.71
N LEU A 19 -2.85 34.65 5.10
CA LEU A 19 -1.67 34.02 5.69
C LEU A 19 -1.14 32.95 4.74
N VAL A 20 -0.22 33.30 3.84
CA VAL A 20 0.28 32.33 2.84
C VAL A 20 1.75 31.94 2.97
N ASP A 21 2.59 32.61 3.77
CA ASP A 21 4.04 32.31 3.71
C ASP A 21 4.62 31.58 4.94
N ASP A 22 3.96 31.59 6.11
CA ASP A 22 4.43 30.91 7.33
C ASP A 22 3.72 29.57 7.57
N GLY A 23 4.42 28.48 7.26
CA GLY A 23 3.91 27.12 7.39
C GLY A 23 3.48 26.70 8.80
N ARG A 24 4.07 27.25 9.87
CA ARG A 24 3.70 26.94 11.27
C ARG A 24 2.43 27.67 11.68
N ARG A 25 2.31 28.95 11.32
CA ARG A 25 1.10 29.76 11.56
C ARG A 25 -0.11 29.21 10.82
N LEU A 26 0.08 28.86 9.55
CA LEU A 26 -0.96 28.25 8.72
C LEU A 26 -1.53 26.98 9.36
N ARG A 27 -0.65 26.12 9.90
CA ARG A 27 -1.05 24.88 10.56
C ARG A 27 -1.88 25.10 11.82
N ALA A 28 -1.44 26.03 12.67
CA ALA A 28 -2.15 26.38 13.88
C ALA A 28 -3.55 26.94 13.56
N GLN A 29 -3.66 27.77 12.53
CA GLN A 29 -4.93 28.30 12.06
C GLN A 29 -5.85 27.22 11.45
N LEU A 30 -5.35 26.31 10.61
CA LEU A 30 -6.16 25.21 10.06
C LEU A 30 -6.79 24.35 11.18
N ARG A 31 -6.03 24.07 12.25
CA ARG A 31 -6.55 23.37 13.43
C ARG A 31 -7.60 24.18 14.20
N ARG A 32 -7.46 25.50 14.25
CA ARG A 32 -8.48 26.38 14.86
C ARG A 32 -9.76 26.39 14.03
N VAL A 33 -9.65 26.47 12.71
CA VAL A 33 -10.79 26.39 11.80
C VAL A 33 -11.52 25.06 11.91
N ALA A 34 -10.82 23.93 12.03
CA ALA A 34 -11.44 22.62 12.31
C ALA A 34 -12.33 22.68 13.56
N ARG A 35 -11.76 23.12 14.69
CA ARG A 35 -12.49 23.21 15.97
C ARG A 35 -13.67 24.17 15.92
N ALA A 36 -13.56 25.24 15.13
CA ALA A 36 -14.64 26.20 14.94
C ALA A 36 -15.77 25.58 14.10
N LEU A 37 -15.43 24.87 13.01
CA LEU A 37 -16.39 24.20 12.14
C LEU A 37 -17.18 23.10 12.85
N ASP A 38 -16.54 22.34 13.74
CA ASP A 38 -17.22 21.33 14.57
C ASP A 38 -18.36 21.93 15.42
N LYS A 39 -18.16 23.17 15.88
CA LYS A 39 -19.09 23.88 16.78
C LYS A 39 -20.09 24.78 16.05
N ALA A 40 -19.92 24.96 14.74
CA ALA A 40 -20.67 25.93 13.95
C ALA A 40 -22.07 25.46 13.56
N ASP A 41 -23.01 26.40 13.41
CA ASP A 41 -24.33 26.18 12.83
C ASP A 41 -24.24 25.82 11.32
N PRO A 42 -25.15 25.00 10.76
CA PRO A 42 -25.25 24.72 9.32
C PRO A 42 -25.06 25.91 8.37
N ARG A 43 -25.55 27.11 8.70
CA ARG A 43 -25.39 28.31 7.84
C ARG A 43 -23.95 28.81 7.82
N GLU A 44 -23.31 28.85 8.98
CA GLU A 44 -21.90 29.27 9.11
C GLU A 44 -20.94 28.28 8.46
N ARG A 45 -21.25 26.97 8.53
CA ARG A 45 -20.51 25.93 7.80
C ARG A 45 -20.55 26.15 6.30
N THR A 46 -21.67 26.64 5.76
CA THR A 46 -21.81 26.91 4.32
C THR A 46 -20.93 28.08 3.86
N ALA A 47 -20.87 29.16 4.64
CA ALA A 47 -19.97 30.28 4.34
C ALA A 47 -18.48 29.90 4.49
N ALA A 48 -18.15 29.11 5.51
CA ALA A 48 -16.78 28.64 5.75
C ALA A 48 -16.29 27.68 4.64
N ARG A 49 -17.18 26.85 4.09
CA ARG A 49 -16.90 26.01 2.89
C ARG A 49 -16.42 26.85 1.70
N ALA A 50 -17.15 27.90 1.33
CA ALA A 50 -16.75 28.79 0.22
C ALA A 50 -15.37 29.45 0.45
N GLY A 51 -15.02 29.74 1.70
CA GLY A 51 -13.71 30.27 2.05
C GLY A 51 -12.59 29.23 1.98
N LEU A 52 -12.86 27.96 2.38
CA LEU A 52 -11.93 26.84 2.19
C LEU A 52 -11.63 26.59 0.71
N ASP A 53 -12.62 26.72 -0.18
CA ASP A 53 -12.43 26.61 -1.64
C ASP A 53 -11.47 27.69 -2.17
N THR A 54 -11.51 28.88 -1.57
CA THR A 54 -10.64 29.99 -1.96
C THR A 54 -9.21 29.79 -1.46
N ILE A 55 -9.05 29.27 -0.25
CA ILE A 55 -7.75 28.90 0.33
C ILE A 55 -7.09 27.79 -0.48
N ALA A 56 -7.85 26.73 -0.77
CA ALA A 56 -7.35 25.58 -1.49
C ALA A 56 -6.85 25.95 -2.90
N ARG A 57 -7.51 26.91 -3.59
CA ARG A 57 -7.06 27.45 -4.89
C ARG A 57 -5.72 28.19 -4.82
N ARG A 58 -5.41 28.82 -3.68
CA ARG A 58 -4.13 29.52 -3.44
C ARG A 58 -3.01 28.58 -2.99
N GLY A 59 -3.30 27.30 -2.74
CA GLY A 59 -2.42 26.34 -2.06
C GLY A 59 -1.22 25.81 -2.86
N ARG A 60 -0.91 26.35 -4.03
CA ARG A 60 0.29 25.96 -4.79
C ARG A 60 1.53 26.33 -3.95
N GLY A 61 2.39 25.34 -3.65
CA GLY A 61 3.61 25.53 -2.85
C GLY A 61 3.51 25.17 -1.36
N TRP A 62 2.35 24.70 -0.88
CA TRP A 62 2.20 24.33 0.53
C TRP A 62 3.02 23.10 0.95
N SER A 63 3.45 23.06 2.21
CA SER A 63 4.07 21.86 2.80
C SER A 63 3.11 20.66 2.76
N ARG A 64 3.66 19.44 2.70
CA ARG A 64 2.89 18.18 2.67
C ARG A 64 1.89 18.07 3.82
N GLU A 65 2.30 18.49 5.01
CA GLU A 65 1.50 18.40 6.23
C GLU A 65 0.34 19.41 6.25
N ASN A 66 0.55 20.63 5.70
CA ASN A 66 -0.50 21.63 5.58
C ASN A 66 -1.55 21.21 4.54
N ARG A 67 -1.11 20.57 3.44
CA ARG A 67 -2.01 19.96 2.45
C ARG A 67 -2.81 18.80 3.04
N ALA A 68 -2.19 17.91 3.82
CA ALA A 68 -2.89 16.81 4.47
C ALA A 68 -3.99 17.29 5.45
N LEU A 69 -3.74 18.36 6.19
CA LEU A 69 -4.73 18.96 7.08
C LEU A 69 -5.90 19.59 6.32
N LEU A 70 -5.62 20.28 5.22
CA LEU A 70 -6.67 20.82 4.34
C LEU A 70 -7.53 19.69 3.76
N VAL A 71 -6.92 18.60 3.29
CA VAL A 71 -7.65 17.42 2.81
C VAL A 71 -8.55 16.84 3.89
N SER A 72 -8.06 16.70 5.12
CA SER A 72 -8.87 16.21 6.25
C SER A 72 -10.08 17.11 6.50
N LEU A 73 -9.91 18.43 6.43
CA LEU A 73 -11.02 19.38 6.56
C LEU A 73 -12.03 19.23 5.42
N VAL A 74 -11.55 19.18 4.17
CA VAL A 74 -12.43 19.05 3.00
C VAL A 74 -13.22 17.76 3.06
N ILE A 75 -12.58 16.61 3.33
CA ILE A 75 -13.26 15.31 3.44
C ILE A 75 -14.27 15.29 4.60
N HIS A 76 -13.92 15.88 5.73
CA HIS A 76 -14.77 15.83 6.93
C HIS A 76 -16.01 16.73 6.80
N TYR A 77 -15.88 17.90 6.17
CA TYR A 77 -16.96 18.89 6.10
C TYR A 77 -17.66 18.97 4.75
N TYR A 78 -17.16 18.36 3.68
CA TYR A 78 -17.89 18.18 2.43
C TYR A 78 -18.51 16.77 2.38
N PRO A 79 -19.84 16.67 2.29
CA PRO A 79 -20.47 15.39 1.99
C PRO A 79 -19.87 14.77 0.72
N PRO A 80 -19.73 13.43 0.66
CA PRO A 80 -19.22 12.73 -0.52
C PRO A 80 -19.96 13.12 -1.81
N ASP A 81 -21.26 13.41 -1.68
CA ASP A 81 -22.17 13.80 -2.76
C ASP A 81 -21.97 15.25 -3.24
N ARG A 82 -21.40 16.13 -2.39
CA ARG A 82 -21.17 17.56 -2.67
C ARG A 82 -19.75 17.87 -3.14
N LEU A 83 -18.86 16.88 -3.16
CA LEU A 83 -17.56 16.99 -3.85
C LEU A 83 -17.73 17.32 -5.35
N ALA A 84 -18.89 16.99 -5.92
CA ALA A 84 -19.27 17.35 -7.29
C ALA A 84 -19.41 18.87 -7.52
N GLY A 85 -19.59 19.67 -6.45
CA GLY A 85 -19.69 21.13 -6.54
C GLY A 85 -18.34 21.85 -6.45
N LEU A 86 -17.24 21.14 -6.17
CA LEU A 86 -15.91 21.73 -6.14
C LEU A 86 -15.42 22.01 -7.57
N PRO A 87 -14.74 23.15 -7.81
CA PRO A 87 -14.04 23.37 -9.07
C PRO A 87 -13.09 22.20 -9.34
N ARG A 88 -13.08 21.71 -10.59
CA ARG A 88 -12.31 20.53 -11.00
C ARG A 88 -10.83 20.62 -10.60
N GLU A 89 -10.22 21.78 -10.85
CA GLU A 89 -8.83 22.08 -10.49
C GLU A 89 -8.57 21.92 -8.99
N LEU A 90 -9.54 22.31 -8.14
CA LEU A 90 -9.42 22.19 -6.69
C LEU A 90 -9.43 20.72 -6.25
N LEU A 91 -10.38 19.97 -6.79
CA LEU A 91 -10.54 18.57 -6.48
C LEU A 91 -9.29 17.79 -6.93
N GLU A 92 -8.78 18.06 -8.12
CA GLU A 92 -7.61 17.38 -8.67
C GLU A 92 -6.30 17.80 -7.97
N ASP A 93 -5.97 19.09 -7.89
CA ASP A 93 -4.66 19.58 -7.43
C ASP A 93 -4.53 19.70 -5.90
N ALA A 94 -5.61 20.08 -5.20
CA ALA A 94 -5.54 20.32 -3.76
C ALA A 94 -5.92 19.07 -2.96
N VAL A 95 -6.90 18.30 -3.44
CA VAL A 95 -7.44 17.16 -2.69
C VAL A 95 -6.82 15.85 -3.16
N LEU A 96 -7.08 15.44 -4.40
CA LEU A 96 -6.75 14.09 -4.90
C LEU A 96 -5.25 13.87 -5.08
N ALA A 97 -4.53 14.90 -5.54
CA ALA A 97 -3.06 14.94 -5.62
C ALA A 97 -2.34 14.61 -4.29
N ASN A 98 -2.97 14.89 -3.14
CA ASN A 98 -2.38 14.74 -1.81
C ASN A 98 -2.81 13.47 -1.08
N LEU A 99 -3.79 12.74 -1.61
CA LEU A 99 -4.17 11.44 -1.10
C LEU A 99 -3.11 10.40 -1.44
N ASP A 100 -3.02 9.33 -0.64
CA ASP A 100 -2.34 8.12 -1.09
C ASP A 100 -3.23 7.36 -2.09
N VAL A 101 -2.65 6.38 -2.80
CA VAL A 101 -3.37 5.59 -3.81
C VAL A 101 -4.59 4.88 -3.21
N LYS A 102 -4.53 4.47 -1.93
CA LYS A 102 -5.64 3.80 -1.24
C LYS A 102 -6.83 4.75 -1.06
N ASN A 103 -6.59 5.94 -0.53
CA ASN A 103 -7.63 6.94 -0.32
C ASN A 103 -8.12 7.52 -1.65
N LEU A 104 -7.25 7.64 -2.66
CA LEU A 104 -7.65 8.01 -4.03
C LEU A 104 -8.65 6.99 -4.61
N ALA A 105 -8.40 5.69 -4.39
CA ALA A 105 -9.32 4.62 -4.81
C ALA A 105 -10.67 4.67 -4.06
N ALA A 106 -10.64 4.93 -2.75
CA ALA A 106 -11.86 5.13 -1.96
C ALA A 106 -12.67 6.33 -2.47
N MET A 107 -12.01 7.45 -2.79
CA MET A 107 -12.66 8.63 -3.37
C MET A 107 -13.26 8.35 -4.75
N ALA A 108 -12.57 7.57 -5.60
CA ALA A 108 -13.09 7.19 -6.91
C ALA A 108 -14.38 6.33 -6.84
N ALA A 109 -14.66 5.72 -5.69
CA ALA A 109 -15.86 4.93 -5.46
C ALA A 109 -17.08 5.77 -5.04
N VAL A 110 -16.87 7.01 -4.59
CA VAL A 110 -17.91 7.88 -4.01
C VAL A 110 -18.94 8.35 -5.05
N SER A 111 -18.49 8.84 -6.20
CA SER A 111 -19.39 9.40 -7.23
C SER A 111 -18.76 9.37 -8.62
N ARG A 112 -19.56 9.56 -9.67
CA ARG A 112 -19.04 9.65 -11.05
C ARG A 112 -18.09 10.84 -11.24
N ALA A 113 -18.39 11.98 -10.62
CA ALA A 113 -17.53 13.16 -10.67
C ALA A 113 -16.17 12.90 -9.97
N ALA A 114 -16.21 12.32 -8.77
CA ALA A 114 -15.00 11.95 -8.03
C ALA A 114 -14.18 10.90 -8.78
N ARG A 115 -14.82 9.91 -9.42
CA ARG A 115 -14.15 8.91 -10.26
C ARG A 115 -13.41 9.54 -11.44
N ARG A 116 -14.04 10.50 -12.15
CA ARG A 116 -13.42 11.22 -13.27
C ARG A 116 -12.21 12.01 -12.80
N ALA A 117 -12.36 12.80 -11.73
CA ALA A 117 -11.26 13.58 -11.16
C ALA A 117 -10.12 12.69 -10.64
N ALA A 118 -10.43 11.57 -9.98
CA ALA A 118 -9.43 10.60 -9.50
C ALA A 118 -8.75 9.80 -10.62
N SER A 119 -9.25 9.89 -11.85
CA SER A 119 -8.62 9.29 -13.03
C SER A 119 -7.82 10.30 -13.85
N SER A 120 -7.81 11.58 -13.46
CA SER A 120 -7.07 12.63 -14.15
C SER A 120 -5.56 12.53 -13.94
N ASP A 121 -4.80 12.96 -14.93
CA ASP A 121 -3.33 13.03 -14.84
C ASP A 121 -2.87 14.00 -13.73
N ALA A 122 -3.63 15.06 -13.45
CA ALA A 122 -3.37 15.97 -12.34
C ALA A 122 -3.39 15.24 -10.99
N ALA A 123 -4.33 14.31 -10.78
CA ALA A 123 -4.38 13.51 -9.56
C ALA A 123 -3.24 12.48 -9.46
N TRP A 124 -2.77 11.95 -10.59
CA TRP A 124 -1.75 10.89 -10.65
C TRP A 124 -0.31 11.40 -10.74
N ARG A 125 -0.06 12.61 -11.26
CA ARG A 125 1.28 13.21 -11.36
C ARG A 125 2.02 13.22 -10.01
N PRO A 126 1.41 13.66 -8.89
CA PRO A 126 2.08 13.60 -7.59
C PRO A 126 2.23 12.18 -7.04
N GLN A 127 1.35 11.24 -7.40
CA GLN A 127 1.48 9.84 -7.01
C GLN A 127 2.71 9.22 -7.68
N TYR A 128 2.84 9.47 -8.99
CA TYR A 128 3.97 9.04 -9.79
C TYR A 128 5.26 9.66 -9.24
N ALA A 129 5.27 10.98 -9.04
CA ALA A 129 6.42 11.71 -8.52
C ALA A 129 6.94 11.15 -7.18
N ARG A 130 6.01 10.89 -6.25
CA ARG A 130 6.34 10.32 -4.92
C ARG A 130 6.85 8.89 -4.99
N ARG A 131 6.44 8.13 -6.00
CA ARG A 131 6.71 6.69 -6.07
C ARG A 131 7.98 6.38 -6.86
N PHE A 132 8.19 7.07 -7.98
CA PHE A 132 9.22 6.75 -8.95
C PHE A 132 10.26 7.85 -9.15
N GLY A 133 10.11 9.03 -8.52
CA GLY A 133 10.96 10.21 -8.82
C GLY A 133 10.28 11.14 -9.83
N ALA A 134 10.99 12.15 -10.34
CA ALA A 134 10.39 13.25 -11.11
C ALA A 134 9.46 12.77 -12.23
N ALA A 135 8.29 13.40 -12.34
CA ALA A 135 7.31 13.06 -13.39
C ALA A 135 7.76 13.52 -14.79
N ASP A 136 8.82 14.33 -14.87
CA ASP A 136 9.36 14.83 -16.14
C ASP A 136 10.10 13.70 -16.90
N ASP A 137 10.68 12.72 -16.19
CA ASP A 137 11.27 11.50 -16.78
C ASP A 137 10.22 10.53 -17.33
N ALA A 138 8.96 10.72 -16.92
CA ALA A 138 7.87 9.90 -17.44
C ALA A 138 7.64 10.18 -18.94
N SER A 139 7.95 11.41 -19.40
CA SER A 139 7.86 11.86 -20.81
C SER A 139 8.55 10.93 -21.79
N GLU A 140 9.71 10.42 -21.41
CA GLU A 140 10.60 9.64 -22.28
C GLU A 140 10.19 8.17 -22.38
N HIS A 141 9.34 7.70 -21.46
CA HIS A 141 8.90 6.30 -21.37
C HIS A 141 7.43 6.11 -21.79
N PHE A 142 6.77 7.15 -22.30
CA PHE A 142 5.38 7.07 -22.69
C PHE A 142 5.22 6.48 -24.10
N ASP A 143 4.38 5.45 -24.21
CA ASP A 143 3.62 5.26 -25.44
C ASP A 143 2.71 6.49 -25.62
N PHE A 144 2.84 7.16 -26.77
CA PHE A 144 2.00 8.31 -27.14
C PHE A 144 0.51 7.96 -26.97
N GLY A 145 -0.11 8.41 -25.87
CA GLY A 145 -1.54 8.24 -25.58
C GLY A 145 -1.91 7.58 -24.25
N ALA A 146 -0.96 7.03 -23.47
CA ALA A 146 -1.26 6.44 -22.16
C ALA A 146 -1.49 7.52 -21.08
N SER A 147 -2.51 7.33 -20.24
CA SER A 147 -2.73 8.19 -19.06
C SER A 147 -1.67 7.96 -17.97
N LEU A 148 -1.36 8.95 -17.14
CA LEU A 148 -0.40 8.79 -16.02
C LEU A 148 -0.81 7.68 -15.06
N ARG A 149 -2.11 7.43 -14.94
CA ARG A 149 -2.65 6.29 -14.17
C ARG A 149 -2.23 4.95 -14.75
N GLU A 150 -2.27 4.81 -16.07
CA GLU A 150 -1.85 3.59 -16.77
C GLU A 150 -0.35 3.42 -16.69
N SER A 151 0.41 4.49 -16.92
CA SER A 151 1.87 4.49 -16.77
C SER A 151 2.29 4.14 -15.35
N PHE A 152 1.59 4.66 -14.34
CA PHE A 152 1.83 4.29 -12.94
C PHE A 152 1.61 2.79 -12.71
N ARG A 153 0.52 2.23 -13.26
CA ARG A 153 0.23 0.79 -13.17
C ARG A 153 1.29 -0.04 -13.92
N GLN A 154 1.72 0.41 -15.08
CA GLN A 154 2.75 -0.26 -15.87
C GLN A 154 4.09 -0.26 -15.14
N ARG A 155 4.55 0.90 -14.65
CA ARG A 155 5.79 1.02 -13.85
C ARG A 155 5.73 0.19 -12.58
N LEU A 156 4.60 0.11 -11.88
CA LEU A 156 4.46 -0.82 -10.74
C LEU A 156 4.75 -2.27 -11.14
N GLY A 157 4.34 -2.68 -12.34
CA GLY A 157 4.61 -4.00 -12.90
C GLY A 157 6.01 -4.15 -13.50
N ASP A 158 6.70 -3.06 -13.80
CA ASP A 158 7.92 -3.04 -14.61
C ASP A 158 8.91 -1.98 -14.08
N PRO A 159 9.75 -2.35 -13.10
CA PRO A 159 10.83 -1.51 -12.60
C PRO A 159 11.84 -1.14 -13.71
N ALA A 160 12.44 0.04 -13.61
CA ALA A 160 13.43 0.58 -14.52
C ALA A 160 14.80 0.64 -13.84
N PRO A 161 15.89 0.70 -14.60
CA PRO A 161 17.22 0.98 -14.07
C PRO A 161 17.23 2.22 -13.16
N GLY A 162 17.94 2.15 -12.03
CA GLY A 162 17.96 3.17 -10.97
C GLY A 162 16.86 3.02 -9.91
N ASP A 163 15.83 2.19 -10.15
CA ASP A 163 14.78 1.98 -9.16
C ASP A 163 15.29 1.15 -7.98
N ARG A 164 15.00 1.62 -6.76
CA ARG A 164 15.19 0.82 -5.54
C ARG A 164 14.11 -0.25 -5.42
N VAL A 165 14.53 -1.48 -5.17
CA VAL A 165 13.70 -2.67 -5.04
C VAL A 165 14.13 -3.51 -3.83
N GLU A 166 13.28 -4.45 -3.44
CA GLU A 166 13.59 -5.49 -2.48
C GLU A 166 13.53 -6.86 -3.18
N ILE A 167 14.58 -7.67 -3.02
CA ILE A 167 14.72 -8.99 -3.64
C ILE A 167 14.34 -10.08 -2.66
N ALA A 168 13.41 -10.93 -3.06
CA ALA A 168 12.98 -12.09 -2.29
C ALA A 168 14.06 -13.17 -2.34
N TRP A 169 14.49 -13.61 -1.17
CA TRP A 169 15.43 -14.71 -1.02
C TRP A 169 14.89 -15.73 -0.02
N ARG A 170 14.87 -17.01 -0.39
CA ARG A 170 14.35 -18.07 0.47
C ARG A 170 15.42 -19.11 0.76
N GLY A 171 15.75 -19.29 2.04
CA GLY A 171 16.76 -20.27 2.43
C GLY A 171 17.28 -20.06 3.85
N ARG A 172 18.54 -20.43 4.06
CA ARG A 172 19.30 -20.19 5.29
C ARG A 172 20.48 -19.25 5.05
N PHE A 173 20.55 -18.12 5.74
CA PHE A 173 21.61 -17.14 5.57
C PHE A 173 22.26 -16.75 6.89
N ARG A 174 23.49 -16.26 6.79
CA ARG A 174 24.30 -15.74 7.90
C ARG A 174 24.74 -14.33 7.53
N LEU A 175 24.67 -13.42 8.48
CA LEU A 175 25.14 -12.04 8.28
C LEU A 175 26.54 -11.83 8.84
N GLU A 176 26.87 -12.41 10.01
CA GLU A 176 28.21 -12.32 10.61
C GLU A 176 28.35 -13.18 11.88
N GLY A 177 27.28 -13.28 12.67
CA GLY A 177 27.26 -14.09 13.88
C GLY A 177 27.12 -15.60 13.63
N LEU A 178 27.18 -16.38 14.72
CA LEU A 178 26.87 -17.82 14.72
C LEU A 178 25.39 -18.12 14.42
N GLU A 179 24.53 -17.08 14.43
CA GLU A 179 23.11 -17.22 14.20
C GLU A 179 22.79 -17.44 12.72
N VAL A 180 22.05 -18.52 12.46
CA VAL A 180 21.57 -18.85 11.11
C VAL A 180 20.10 -18.48 11.02
N TYR A 181 19.79 -17.50 10.18
CA TYR A 181 18.42 -17.14 9.88
C TYR A 181 17.85 -18.06 8.81
N ARG A 182 16.57 -18.43 8.95
CA ARG A 182 15.87 -19.29 8.00
C ARG A 182 14.51 -18.70 7.66
N GLY A 183 14.21 -18.61 6.38
CA GLY A 183 12.88 -18.17 5.93
C GLY A 183 12.92 -17.45 4.59
N LEU A 184 11.92 -16.59 4.38
CA LEU A 184 11.87 -15.65 3.27
C LEU A 184 12.39 -14.30 3.76
N ALA A 185 13.53 -13.89 3.23
CA ALA A 185 14.16 -12.60 3.48
C ALA A 185 13.98 -11.67 2.27
N TRP A 186 14.03 -10.37 2.52
CA TRP A 186 13.96 -9.33 1.50
C TRP A 186 15.17 -8.42 1.62
N TRP A 187 15.98 -8.40 0.57
CA TRP A 187 17.23 -7.67 0.51
C TRP A 187 17.07 -6.38 -0.28
N ALA A 188 17.60 -5.28 0.22
CA ALA A 188 17.58 -4.02 -0.51
C ALA A 188 18.52 -4.10 -1.72
N ALA A 189 18.01 -3.72 -2.89
CA ALA A 189 18.78 -3.68 -4.12
C ALA A 189 18.34 -2.52 -5.02
N GLU A 190 19.12 -2.27 -6.06
CA GLU A 190 18.84 -1.33 -7.13
C GLU A 190 18.83 -2.08 -8.46
N VAL A 191 17.89 -1.73 -9.34
CA VAL A 191 17.87 -2.28 -10.69
C VAL A 191 18.97 -1.62 -11.51
N VAL A 192 19.87 -2.39 -12.10
CA VAL A 192 20.99 -1.88 -12.91
C VAL A 192 20.67 -2.00 -14.40
N GLU A 193 20.10 -3.13 -14.80
CA GLU A 193 19.86 -3.46 -16.20
C GLU A 193 18.58 -4.26 -16.33
N LYS A 194 17.97 -4.21 -17.53
CA LYS A 194 16.77 -4.96 -17.86
C LYS A 194 16.97 -5.67 -19.19
N ARG A 195 16.55 -6.94 -19.24
CA ARG A 195 16.47 -7.71 -20.49
C ARG A 195 15.02 -7.87 -20.90
N ASP A 196 14.74 -7.54 -22.15
CA ASP A 196 13.41 -7.64 -22.71
C ASP A 196 12.95 -9.10 -22.86
N ALA A 197 11.63 -9.26 -22.80
CA ALA A 197 10.95 -10.53 -22.98
C ALA A 197 11.28 -11.18 -24.32
N ALA A 198 11.50 -10.39 -25.38
CA ALA A 198 11.88 -10.90 -26.70
C ALA A 198 13.25 -11.59 -26.71
N ALA A 199 14.24 -11.02 -26.01
CA ALA A 199 15.56 -11.64 -25.84
C ALA A 199 15.51 -12.87 -24.91
N ALA A 200 14.61 -12.86 -23.92
CA ALA A 200 14.38 -14.01 -23.04
C ALA A 200 13.61 -15.16 -23.72
N ALA A 201 12.63 -14.85 -24.58
CA ALA A 201 11.88 -15.80 -25.38
C ALA A 201 12.75 -16.46 -26.46
N ALA A 202 13.69 -15.70 -27.06
CA ALA A 202 14.71 -16.26 -27.94
C ALA A 202 15.65 -17.26 -27.24
N ALA A 203 15.81 -17.16 -25.92
CA ALA A 203 16.61 -18.08 -25.12
C ALA A 203 15.83 -19.29 -24.55
N ALA A 204 14.48 -19.28 -24.59
CA ALA A 204 13.63 -20.33 -24.05
C ALA A 204 12.27 -20.43 -24.78
N PRO A 205 12.18 -21.18 -25.90
CA PRO A 205 11.02 -21.18 -26.80
C PRO A 205 9.76 -21.89 -26.27
N ASP A 206 9.87 -22.73 -25.22
CA ASP A 206 8.77 -23.61 -24.79
C ASP A 206 7.93 -23.09 -23.60
N CYS A 207 8.14 -21.84 -23.15
CA CYS A 207 7.39 -21.26 -22.02
C CYS A 207 6.24 -20.36 -22.48
N PRO A 208 4.99 -20.57 -22.00
CA PRO A 208 3.86 -19.72 -22.36
C PRO A 208 4.10 -18.25 -21.98
N LEU A 209 3.93 -17.38 -22.99
CA LEU A 209 4.32 -15.98 -23.00
C LEU A 209 3.36 -15.10 -22.18
N ASP A 210 3.55 -15.06 -20.85
CA ASP A 210 3.15 -13.90 -20.06
C ASP A 210 4.37 -12.96 -20.05
N ASP A 211 4.47 -12.08 -21.06
CA ASP A 211 5.68 -11.28 -21.39
C ASP A 211 6.37 -10.63 -20.19
N ARG A 212 5.61 -10.28 -19.15
CA ARG A 212 6.14 -9.63 -17.94
C ARG A 212 6.88 -10.58 -16.99
N ARG A 213 6.54 -11.88 -16.99
CA ARG A 213 7.22 -12.90 -16.18
C ARG A 213 8.52 -13.38 -16.82
N ALA A 214 8.63 -13.26 -18.14
CA ALA A 214 9.82 -13.61 -18.90
C ALA A 214 10.95 -12.55 -18.77
N ARG A 215 10.61 -11.31 -18.39
CA ARG A 215 11.60 -10.23 -18.17
C ARG A 215 12.53 -10.57 -17.00
N LYS A 216 13.83 -10.38 -17.23
CA LYS A 216 14.86 -10.50 -16.20
C LYS A 216 15.47 -9.14 -15.91
N TYR A 217 15.82 -8.92 -14.65
CA TYR A 217 16.39 -7.67 -14.16
C TYR A 217 17.72 -7.98 -13.51
N LYS A 218 18.77 -7.27 -13.92
CA LYS A 218 20.04 -7.30 -13.20
C LYS A 218 19.92 -6.37 -12.02
N VAL A 219 20.22 -6.88 -10.83
CA VAL A 219 20.10 -6.13 -9.58
C VAL A 219 21.44 -6.04 -8.88
N HIS A 220 21.70 -4.88 -8.29
CA HIS A 220 22.84 -4.63 -7.43
C HIS A 220 22.38 -4.51 -5.99
N TYR A 221 22.92 -5.35 -5.11
CA TYR A 221 22.58 -5.34 -3.69
C TYR A 221 23.21 -4.12 -3.01
N VAL A 222 22.40 -3.34 -2.28
CA VAL A 222 22.87 -2.05 -1.71
C VAL A 222 23.98 -2.29 -0.69
N HIS A 223 25.13 -1.63 -0.89
CA HIS A 223 26.37 -1.77 -0.10
C HIS A 223 27.08 -3.13 -0.22
N TRP A 224 26.71 -3.95 -1.20
CA TRP A 224 27.46 -5.15 -1.57
C TRP A 224 28.37 -4.86 -2.76
N ASP A 225 29.35 -5.73 -2.97
CA ASP A 225 30.21 -5.68 -4.15
C ASP A 225 29.44 -6.11 -5.41
N ALA A 226 29.69 -5.44 -6.54
CA ALA A 226 29.06 -5.71 -7.83
C ALA A 226 29.26 -7.15 -8.34
N ARG A 227 30.22 -7.91 -7.81
CA ARG A 227 30.38 -9.34 -8.10
C ARG A 227 29.18 -10.19 -7.66
N TRP A 228 28.37 -9.68 -6.74
CA TRP A 228 27.16 -10.33 -6.25
C TRP A 228 25.91 -9.92 -7.04
N ASP A 229 26.06 -9.08 -8.07
CA ASP A 229 24.96 -8.74 -8.95
C ASP A 229 24.42 -9.99 -9.64
N GLU A 230 23.10 -10.11 -9.68
CA GLU A 230 22.46 -11.26 -10.28
C GLU A 230 21.25 -10.88 -11.13
N TRP A 231 20.88 -11.80 -12.02
CA TRP A 231 19.69 -11.68 -12.84
C TRP A 231 18.50 -12.34 -12.15
N VAL A 232 17.55 -11.53 -11.70
CA VAL A 232 16.33 -12.01 -11.04
C VAL A 232 15.10 -11.87 -11.92
N ALA A 233 14.11 -12.73 -11.68
CA ALA A 233 12.82 -12.65 -12.32
C ALA A 233 11.91 -11.62 -11.63
N ARG A 234 10.88 -11.15 -12.34
CA ARG A 234 9.96 -10.12 -11.83
C ARG A 234 9.27 -10.52 -10.51
N ASP A 235 8.95 -11.78 -10.32
CA ASP A 235 8.25 -12.30 -9.13
C ASP A 235 9.11 -12.28 -7.86
N GLN A 236 10.43 -12.27 -8.01
CA GLN A 236 11.37 -12.10 -6.90
C GLN A 236 11.52 -10.62 -6.50
N LEU A 237 11.10 -9.69 -7.35
CA LEU A 237 11.13 -8.26 -7.07
C LEU A 237 9.86 -7.80 -6.37
N ARG A 238 10.04 -7.00 -5.33
CA ARG A 238 8.98 -6.08 -4.90
C ARG A 238 9.54 -4.68 -4.71
N TRP A 239 8.64 -3.72 -4.74
CA TRP A 239 9.01 -2.37 -4.36
C TRP A 239 9.26 -2.28 -2.85
N PRO A 240 10.15 -1.38 -2.39
CA PRO A 240 10.44 -1.22 -0.98
C PRO A 240 9.18 -0.89 -0.21
N VAL A 241 9.00 -1.57 0.93
CA VAL A 241 7.90 -1.29 1.84
C VAL A 241 8.35 -0.17 2.77
N PRO A 242 7.61 0.96 2.84
CA PRO A 242 7.97 2.05 3.73
C PRO A 242 8.19 1.55 5.15
N GLU A 243 9.32 1.93 5.73
CA GLU A 243 9.62 1.69 7.14
C GLU A 243 8.53 2.36 7.98
N GLY A 244 7.98 1.62 8.95
CA GLY A 244 6.90 2.15 9.78
C GLY A 244 5.50 1.92 9.21
N ARG A 245 5.12 0.65 8.96
CA ARG A 245 3.73 0.29 9.23
C ARG A 245 3.50 0.44 10.75
N THR A 246 3.09 1.64 11.13
CA THR A 246 2.87 2.20 12.47
C THR A 246 1.66 1.60 13.19
N GLY A 247 1.38 0.32 12.93
CA GLY A 247 0.37 -0.41 13.70
C GLY A 247 0.95 -0.90 15.02
N VAL A 248 0.11 -0.92 16.05
CA VAL A 248 0.34 -1.81 17.20
C VAL A 248 0.38 -3.23 16.66
N VAL A 249 1.50 -3.91 16.89
CA VAL A 249 1.76 -5.29 16.51
C VAL A 249 1.33 -6.18 17.67
N ALA A 250 0.60 -7.25 17.38
CA ALA A 250 0.12 -8.19 18.38
C ALA A 250 0.65 -9.61 18.10
N SER A 251 0.53 -10.48 19.11
CA SER A 251 0.85 -11.90 18.93
C SER A 251 -0.05 -12.53 17.84
N GLY A 252 0.58 -13.31 16.96
CA GLY A 252 -0.03 -13.96 15.80
C GLY A 252 -0.04 -13.13 14.52
N ASP A 253 0.43 -11.87 14.55
CA ASP A 253 0.58 -11.06 13.35
C ASP A 253 1.76 -11.55 12.49
N ASP A 254 1.59 -11.52 11.16
CA ASP A 254 2.67 -11.72 10.20
C ASP A 254 3.47 -10.42 10.11
N VAL A 255 4.77 -10.49 10.40
CA VAL A 255 5.68 -9.35 10.43
C VAL A 255 6.93 -9.62 9.60
N GLU A 256 7.68 -8.57 9.29
CA GLU A 256 9.07 -8.69 8.85
C GLU A 256 9.97 -8.04 9.89
N VAL A 257 11.05 -8.73 10.20
CA VAL A 257 12.02 -8.35 11.22
C VAL A 257 13.31 -7.98 10.51
N TRP A 258 13.85 -6.82 10.82
CA TRP A 258 15.14 -6.40 10.31
C TRP A 258 16.24 -7.22 10.97
N CYS A 259 16.91 -8.08 10.21
CA CYS A 259 18.10 -8.83 10.62
C CYS A 259 19.32 -8.09 10.09
N SER A 260 20.22 -7.61 10.95
CA SER A 260 21.44 -6.88 10.55
C SER A 260 22.70 -7.49 11.18
N GLY A 261 23.80 -7.50 10.43
CA GLY A 261 25.15 -7.72 10.95
C GLY A 261 25.81 -6.39 11.33
N SER A 262 27.00 -6.44 11.93
CA SER A 262 27.82 -5.25 12.24
C SER A 262 28.54 -4.70 11.01
N ALA A 263 28.87 -5.54 10.02
CA ALA A 263 29.59 -5.21 8.80
C ALA A 263 28.78 -5.49 7.51
N VAL A 264 27.68 -6.24 7.59
CA VAL A 264 26.83 -6.62 6.45
C VAL A 264 25.46 -5.93 6.55
N PRO A 265 25.01 -5.27 5.46
CA PRO A 265 23.67 -4.71 5.36
C PRO A 265 22.61 -5.75 5.66
N GLY A 266 21.60 -5.35 6.42
CA GLY A 266 20.56 -6.27 6.86
C GLY A 266 19.56 -6.69 5.78
N ALA A 267 18.71 -7.64 6.14
CA ALA A 267 17.57 -8.07 5.35
C ALA A 267 16.30 -8.11 6.21
N TRP A 268 15.15 -7.89 5.57
CA TRP A 268 13.86 -8.03 6.23
C TRP A 268 13.40 -9.48 6.17
N LEU A 269 13.39 -10.17 7.31
CA LEU A 269 13.00 -11.57 7.44
C LEU A 269 11.53 -11.70 7.80
N ARG A 270 10.75 -12.40 6.97
CA ARG A 270 9.35 -12.71 7.29
C ARG A 270 9.26 -13.66 8.48
N ALA A 271 8.42 -13.28 9.45
CA ALA A 271 8.22 -13.99 10.69
C ALA A 271 6.77 -13.88 11.19
N VAL A 272 6.42 -14.63 12.23
CA VAL A 272 5.16 -14.50 12.96
C VAL A 272 5.48 -14.16 14.40
N VAL A 273 4.80 -13.15 14.94
CA VAL A 273 4.96 -12.77 16.34
C VAL A 273 4.36 -13.84 17.24
N THR A 274 5.14 -14.33 18.19
CA THR A 274 4.75 -15.37 19.14
C THR A 274 4.36 -14.78 20.49
N ALA A 275 5.12 -13.79 20.96
CA ALA A 275 4.86 -13.06 22.20
C ALA A 275 5.24 -11.58 22.06
N VAL A 276 4.64 -10.73 22.89
CA VAL A 276 4.93 -9.29 22.98
C VAL A 276 5.09 -8.95 24.45
N GLU A 277 6.22 -8.34 24.80
CA GLU A 277 6.57 -7.90 26.15
C GLU A 277 7.01 -6.44 26.08
N GLY A 278 6.09 -5.52 26.35
CA GLY A 278 6.34 -4.08 26.20
C GLY A 278 6.75 -3.72 24.76
N GLU A 279 7.97 -3.22 24.58
CA GLU A 279 8.56 -2.83 23.29
C GLU A 279 9.35 -3.98 22.61
N LEU A 280 9.37 -5.17 23.21
CA LEU A 280 10.04 -6.35 22.69
C LEU A 280 9.05 -7.34 22.07
N TYR A 281 9.39 -7.80 20.87
CA TYR A 281 8.59 -8.71 20.06
C TYR A 281 9.36 -10.00 19.84
N CYS A 282 8.79 -11.12 20.28
CA CYS A 282 9.37 -12.44 20.09
C CYS A 282 8.87 -13.05 18.78
N VAL A 283 9.79 -13.45 17.91
CA VAL A 283 9.50 -14.23 16.70
C VAL A 283 10.14 -15.62 16.81
N GLY A 284 9.34 -16.65 16.55
CA GLY A 284 9.76 -18.06 16.69
C GLY A 284 10.19 -18.67 15.36
N ASP A 285 11.11 -19.64 15.45
CA ASP A 285 11.52 -20.56 14.36
C ASP A 285 12.19 -19.89 13.15
N VAL A 286 12.68 -18.66 13.34
CA VAL A 286 13.35 -17.87 12.28
C VAL A 286 14.87 -17.85 12.42
N ALA A 287 15.39 -18.24 13.58
CA ALA A 287 16.81 -18.27 13.90
C ALA A 287 17.21 -19.64 14.48
N SER A 288 18.48 -20.01 14.34
CA SER A 288 19.02 -21.26 14.90
C SER A 288 18.94 -21.34 16.43
N SER A 289 18.89 -20.19 17.10
CA SER A 289 18.64 -20.03 18.54
C SER A 289 17.19 -20.35 18.95
N GLY A 290 16.30 -20.57 17.98
CA GLY A 290 14.88 -20.83 18.18
C GLY A 290 14.06 -19.55 18.23
N ARG A 291 14.12 -18.81 19.34
CA ARG A 291 13.36 -17.58 19.54
C ARG A 291 14.27 -16.35 19.42
N LEU A 292 13.81 -15.37 18.65
CA LEU A 292 14.49 -14.09 18.49
C LEU A 292 13.62 -12.97 19.06
N TRP A 293 14.17 -12.20 19.99
CA TRP A 293 13.54 -11.01 20.54
C TRP A 293 14.08 -9.76 19.85
N VAL A 294 13.18 -8.92 19.36
CA VAL A 294 13.53 -7.69 18.66
C VAL A 294 12.71 -6.50 19.15
N ARG A 295 13.31 -5.31 19.09
CA ARG A 295 12.64 -4.06 19.41
C ARG A 295 11.67 -3.64 18.31
N ARG A 296 10.70 -2.79 18.65
CA ARG A 296 9.65 -2.29 17.74
C ARG A 296 10.17 -1.65 16.45
N ASP A 297 11.28 -0.93 16.53
CA ASP A 297 11.93 -0.23 15.41
C ASP A 297 12.41 -1.20 14.32
N ARG A 298 12.75 -2.44 14.70
CA ARG A 298 13.17 -3.51 13.79
C ARG A 298 12.02 -4.36 13.25
N VAL A 299 10.76 -3.98 13.51
CA VAL A 299 9.58 -4.78 13.11
C VAL A 299 8.66 -3.97 12.21
N ARG A 300 8.28 -4.55 11.07
CA ARG A 300 7.21 -4.01 10.20
C ARG A 300 6.07 -5.02 10.04
N LEU A 301 4.84 -4.54 10.25
CA LEU A 301 3.63 -5.36 10.16
C LEU A 301 3.31 -5.72 8.70
N ILE A 302 3.24 -6.99 8.31
CA ILE A 302 2.77 -7.38 6.96
C ILE A 302 1.25 -7.49 6.94
N GLN A 303 0.71 -8.27 7.88
CA GLN A 303 -0.70 -8.64 7.89
C GLN A 303 -1.12 -8.93 9.32
N ARG A 304 -2.26 -8.38 9.72
CA ARG A 304 -2.85 -8.69 11.02
C ARG A 304 -3.42 -10.10 10.99
N LYS A 305 -3.36 -10.78 12.13
CA LYS A 305 -4.02 -12.08 12.31
C LYS A 305 -5.50 -12.04 11.90
N GLN A 306 -6.19 -10.94 12.20
CA GLN A 306 -7.62 -10.74 11.91
C GLN A 306 -7.92 -10.64 10.41
N ASP A 307 -6.98 -10.10 9.63
CA ASP A 307 -7.10 -9.95 8.17
C ASP A 307 -6.65 -11.21 7.42
N ARG A 308 -6.19 -12.23 8.15
CA ARG A 308 -5.80 -13.50 7.56
C ARG A 308 -7.07 -14.19 7.10
N ALA A 309 -7.21 -14.36 5.78
CA ALA A 309 -8.25 -15.22 5.23
C ALA A 309 -8.23 -16.55 5.99
N PRO A 310 -9.38 -17.06 6.46
CA PRO A 310 -9.43 -18.34 7.14
C PRO A 310 -8.73 -19.35 6.24
N ARG A 311 -7.72 -20.06 6.78
CA ARG A 311 -7.08 -21.15 6.03
C ARG A 311 -8.22 -22.01 5.51
N ALA A 312 -8.31 -22.14 4.18
CA ALA A 312 -9.19 -23.14 3.59
C ALA A 312 -8.96 -24.43 4.40
N PRO A 313 -10.03 -25.05 4.94
CA PRO A 313 -9.87 -26.25 5.75
C PRO A 313 -8.95 -27.18 4.96
N LYS A 314 -7.90 -27.69 5.62
CA LYS A 314 -6.99 -28.68 5.02
C LYS A 314 -7.88 -29.64 4.27
N ARG A 315 -7.80 -29.68 2.94
CA ARG A 315 -8.58 -30.60 2.11
C ARG A 315 -8.39 -31.97 2.76
N LEU A 316 -9.41 -32.44 3.47
CA LEU A 316 -9.51 -33.84 3.81
C LEU A 316 -9.43 -34.56 2.48
N GLN A 317 -8.46 -35.47 2.35
CA GLN A 317 -8.24 -36.20 1.13
C GLN A 317 -9.58 -36.73 0.60
N PRO A 318 -9.84 -36.62 -0.72
CA PRO A 318 -11.10 -37.04 -1.32
C PRO A 318 -11.18 -38.57 -1.43
N CYS A 319 -11.11 -39.29 -0.31
CA CYS A 319 -11.19 -40.76 -0.28
C CYS A 319 -11.83 -41.20 1.05
N ARG A 320 -13.15 -41.01 1.21
CA ARG A 320 -14.05 -41.83 2.06
C ARG A 320 -15.49 -41.33 2.04
N MET A 321 -15.72 -40.01 1.93
CA MET A 321 -17.09 -39.46 1.83
C MET A 321 -17.79 -39.82 0.50
N LEU A 322 -17.07 -39.78 -0.63
CA LEU A 322 -17.65 -40.16 -1.93
C LEU A 322 -18.04 -41.66 -1.99
N PHE A 323 -17.30 -42.53 -1.30
CA PHE A 323 -17.68 -43.95 -1.19
C PHE A 323 -18.86 -44.18 -0.22
N ALA A 324 -18.98 -43.38 0.84
CA ALA A 324 -20.13 -43.47 1.75
C ALA A 324 -21.42 -42.95 1.11
N LEU A 325 -21.35 -41.83 0.36
CA LEU A 325 -22.50 -41.28 -0.35
C LEU A 325 -22.96 -42.19 -1.50
N ALA A 326 -22.03 -42.77 -2.27
CA ALA A 326 -22.36 -43.70 -3.34
C ALA A 326 -22.99 -45.00 -2.81
N ARG A 327 -22.55 -45.51 -1.64
CA ARG A 327 -23.17 -46.69 -1.02
C ARG A 327 -24.56 -46.40 -0.46
N ALA A 328 -24.78 -45.22 0.13
CA ALA A 328 -26.08 -44.83 0.67
C ALA A 328 -27.13 -44.60 -0.45
N THR A 329 -26.73 -43.98 -1.56
CA THR A 329 -27.63 -43.76 -2.70
C THR A 329 -27.94 -45.06 -3.46
N THR A 330 -26.96 -45.95 -3.63
CA THR A 330 -27.21 -47.25 -4.28
C THR A 330 -28.12 -48.16 -3.44
N ALA A 331 -27.99 -48.13 -2.11
CA ALA A 331 -28.88 -48.87 -1.21
C ALA A 331 -30.32 -48.32 -1.22
N ALA A 332 -30.48 -46.99 -1.19
CA ALA A 332 -31.79 -46.34 -1.24
C ALA A 332 -32.52 -46.56 -2.58
N VAL A 333 -31.78 -46.58 -3.70
CA VAL A 333 -32.36 -46.85 -5.03
C VAL A 333 -32.76 -48.32 -5.18
N ARG A 334 -31.95 -49.28 -4.68
CA ARG A 334 -32.35 -50.71 -4.67
C ARG A 334 -33.58 -50.97 -3.81
N ALA A 335 -33.69 -50.36 -2.63
CA ALA A 335 -34.84 -50.51 -1.76
C ALA A 335 -36.14 -49.97 -2.41
N ARG A 336 -36.06 -48.85 -3.15
CA ARG A 336 -37.20 -48.27 -3.87
C ARG A 336 -37.62 -49.07 -5.10
N LEU A 337 -36.69 -49.73 -5.78
CA LEU A 337 -37.00 -50.59 -6.93
C LEU A 337 -37.59 -51.94 -6.49
N ALA A 338 -37.15 -52.49 -5.35
CA ALA A 338 -37.75 -53.67 -4.74
C ALA A 338 -39.18 -53.41 -4.21
N SER A 339 -39.45 -52.19 -3.73
CA SER A 339 -40.80 -51.84 -3.25
C SER A 339 -41.82 -51.59 -4.38
N HIS A 340 -41.36 -51.30 -5.60
CA HIS A 340 -42.23 -51.09 -6.77
C HIS A 340 -42.50 -52.35 -7.60
N SER A 341 -41.77 -53.44 -7.34
CA SER A 341 -41.96 -54.73 -8.03
C SER A 341 -42.95 -55.66 -7.32
N ASN A 342 -43.44 -55.29 -6.13
CA ASN A 342 -44.39 -56.08 -5.34
C ASN A 342 -45.83 -55.53 -5.34
N THR A 343 -46.14 -54.58 -6.23
CA THR A 343 -47.49 -54.02 -6.42
C THR A 343 -47.90 -54.13 -7.89
N ARG A 344 -47.94 -55.36 -8.41
CA ARG A 344 -48.81 -55.77 -9.52
C ARG A 344 -49.32 -57.17 -9.28
#